data_AF-A0A523WD80-F1
#
_entry.id   AF-A0A523WD80-F1
#
_cell.length_a   1.000
_cell.length_b   1.000
_cell.length_c   1.000
_cell.angle_alpha   90.00
_cell.angle_beta   90.00
_cell.angle_gamma   90.00
#
_symmetry.space_group_name_H-M   'P 1'
#
loop_
_entity.id
_entity.type
_entity.pdbx_description
1 polymer ?
#
loop_
_entity_poly.entity_id
_entity_poly.type
_entity_poly.pdbx_seq_one_letter_code
_entity_poly.pdbx_strand_id
1 'polypeptide(L)'
;MWLILIIIPLVIAWWVATDARKRGYSKSAALIWFLGVWLALIVFLPLYLIIRPKTPRQGASEGDTRVCPYCGKLYQGRIFYCPYCGQKLDEET
;
A
#
# COMPACT_ATOMS: atom_id res chain seq x y z
N MET A 1 -29.17 -17.00 -17.79
CA MET A 1 -28.09 -16.54 -18.70
C MET A 1 -27.72 -15.07 -18.47
N TRP A 2 -28.68 -14.13 -18.48
CA TRP A 2 -28.40 -12.69 -18.27
C TRP A 2 -27.92 -12.29 -16.87
N LEU A 3 -28.35 -12.99 -15.83
CA LEU A 3 -27.92 -12.72 -14.44
C LEU A 3 -26.40 -12.81 -14.26
N ILE A 4 -25.75 -13.69 -15.02
CA ILE A 4 -24.30 -13.91 -14.94
C ILE A 4 -23.54 -12.65 -15.38
N LEU A 5 -24.03 -11.96 -16.42
CA LEU A 5 -23.43 -10.72 -16.94
C LEU A 5 -23.55 -9.55 -15.97
N ILE A 6 -24.44 -9.60 -14.99
CA ILE A 6 -24.64 -8.54 -13.99
C ILE A 6 -23.94 -8.89 -12.68
N ILE A 7 -24.03 -10.16 -12.25
CA ILE A 7 -23.48 -10.62 -10.97
C ILE A 7 -21.95 -10.67 -11.02
N ILE A 8 -21.34 -11.18 -12.11
CA ILE A 8 -19.89 -11.32 -12.21
C ILE A 8 -19.17 -9.96 -12.09
N PRO A 9 -19.55 -8.90 -12.86
CA PRO A 9 -18.92 -7.60 -12.72
C PRO A 9 -19.13 -6.96 -11.35
N LEU A 10 -20.30 -7.17 -10.71
CA LEU A 10 -20.55 -6.67 -9.36
C LEU A 10 -19.62 -7.29 -8.32
N VAL A 11 -19.41 -8.62 -8.37
CA VAL A 11 -18.50 -9.32 -7.46
C VAL A 11 -17.06 -8.86 -7.67
N ILE A 12 -16.63 -8.74 -8.94
CA ILE A 12 -15.27 -8.30 -9.27
C ILE A 12 -15.06 -6.84 -8.87
N ALA A 13 -16.01 -5.95 -9.15
CA ALA A 13 -15.94 -4.56 -8.73
C ALA A 13 -15.85 -4.44 -7.20
N TRP A 14 -16.67 -5.20 -6.46
CA TRP A 14 -16.62 -5.25 -5.00
C TRP A 14 -15.24 -5.71 -4.49
N TRP A 15 -14.68 -6.74 -5.10
CA TRP A 15 -13.35 -7.23 -4.78
C TRP A 15 -12.27 -6.17 -5.06
N VAL A 16 -12.31 -5.50 -6.21
CA VAL A 16 -11.38 -4.42 -6.57
C VAL A 16 -11.48 -3.25 -5.61
N ALA A 17 -12.68 -2.82 -5.22
CA ALA A 17 -12.88 -1.76 -4.23
C ALA A 17 -12.28 -2.15 -2.87
N THR A 18 -12.41 -3.42 -2.50
CA THR A 18 -11.83 -3.95 -1.25
C THR A 18 -10.30 -4.03 -1.33
N ASP A 19 -9.72 -4.47 -2.46
CA ASP A 19 -8.27 -4.50 -2.69
C ASP A 19 -7.69 -3.08 -2.71
N ALA A 20 -8.37 -2.13 -3.36
CA ALA A 20 -7.96 -0.73 -3.38
C ALA A 20 -7.94 -0.12 -1.97
N ARG A 21 -8.99 -0.35 -1.16
CA ARG A 21 -9.02 0.11 0.24
C ARG A 21 -7.88 -0.46 1.07
N LYS A 22 -7.59 -1.75 0.93
CA LYS A 22 -6.47 -2.41 1.63
C LYS A 22 -5.10 -1.86 1.22
N ARG A 23 -4.99 -1.27 0.03
CA ARG A 23 -3.76 -0.65 -0.51
C ARG A 23 -3.59 0.83 -0.14
N GLY A 24 -4.47 1.37 0.70
CA GLY A 24 -4.37 2.77 1.15
C GLY A 24 -4.90 3.79 0.14
N TYR A 25 -5.67 3.36 -0.87
CA TYR A 25 -6.38 4.32 -1.72
C TYR A 25 -7.41 5.12 -0.92
N SER A 26 -7.57 6.39 -1.29
CA SER A 26 -8.65 7.23 -0.79
C SER A 26 -10.02 6.64 -1.17
N LYS A 27 -11.05 6.99 -0.38
CA LYS A 27 -12.42 6.51 -0.60
C LYS A 27 -12.94 6.85 -2.00
N SER A 28 -12.57 8.01 -2.54
CA SER A 28 -12.94 8.45 -3.90
C SER A 28 -12.24 7.63 -5.00
N ALA A 29 -10.95 7.35 -4.85
CA ALA A 29 -10.23 6.52 -5.81
C ALA A 29 -10.76 5.08 -5.85
N ALA A 30 -11.10 4.51 -4.69
CA ALA A 30 -11.74 3.19 -4.62
C ALA A 30 -13.11 3.16 -5.33
N LEU A 31 -13.89 4.24 -5.26
CA LEU A 31 -15.17 4.38 -5.97
C LEU A 31 -15.00 4.47 -7.48
N ILE A 32 -13.99 5.22 -7.95
CA ILE A 32 -13.67 5.33 -9.39
C ILE A 32 -13.32 3.96 -9.97
N TRP A 33 -12.47 3.19 -9.28
CA TRP A 33 -12.12 1.84 -9.71
C TRP A 33 -13.30 0.88 -9.67
N PHE A 34 -14.17 0.97 -8.66
CA PHE A 34 -15.41 0.20 -8.58
C PHE A 34 -16.33 0.47 -9.78
N LEU A 35 -16.66 1.75 -10.03
CA LEU A 35 -17.52 2.15 -11.15
C LEU A 35 -16.92 1.76 -12.50
N GLY A 36 -15.61 1.98 -12.69
CA GLY A 36 -14.92 1.67 -13.92
C GLY A 36 -14.91 0.18 -14.25
N VAL A 37 -14.65 -0.69 -13.26
CA VAL A 37 -14.69 -2.15 -13.44
C VAL A 37 -16.12 -2.66 -13.64
N TRP A 38 -17.10 -2.06 -12.96
CA TRP A 38 -18.51 -2.42 -13.13
C TRP A 38 -19.05 -2.08 -14.52
N LEU A 39 -18.70 -0.90 -15.07
CA LEU A 39 -19.12 -0.45 -16.41
C LEU A 39 -18.28 -1.05 -17.54
N ALA A 40 -16.98 -1.27 -17.31
CA ALA A 40 -16.02 -1.61 -18.36
C ALA A 40 -14.93 -2.59 -17.86
N LEU A 41 -15.39 -3.77 -17.42
CA LEU A 41 -14.57 -4.86 -16.85
C LEU A 41 -13.32 -5.19 -17.68
N ILE A 42 -13.47 -5.33 -19.00
CA ILE A 42 -12.37 -5.70 -19.92
C ILE A 42 -11.25 -4.66 -19.93
N VAL A 43 -11.54 -3.38 -19.71
CA VAL A 43 -10.55 -2.30 -19.82
C VAL A 43 -10.01 -1.90 -18.44
N PHE A 44 -10.89 -1.71 -17.46
CA PHE A 44 -10.50 -1.20 -16.15
C PHE A 44 -9.81 -2.24 -15.28
N LEU A 45 -10.11 -3.53 -15.45
CA LEU A 45 -9.46 -4.59 -14.69
C LEU A 45 -7.96 -4.72 -15.01
N PRO A 46 -7.52 -4.89 -16.28
CA PRO A 46 -6.09 -4.95 -16.58
C PRO A 46 -5.39 -3.63 -16.24
N LEU A 47 -6.05 -2.49 -16.48
CA LEU A 47 -5.50 -1.18 -16.12
C LEU A 47 -5.29 -1.04 -14.60
N TYR A 48 -6.26 -1.48 -13.80
CA TYR A 48 -6.14 -1.52 -12.34
C TYR A 48 -4.95 -2.37 -11.90
N LEU A 49 -4.79 -3.57 -12.48
CA LEU A 49 -3.69 -4.47 -12.13
C LEU A 49 -2.31 -3.91 -12.50
N ILE A 50 -2.20 -3.14 -13.59
CA ILE A 50 -0.97 -2.47 -13.99
C ILE A 50 -0.62 -1.32 -13.04
N ILE A 51 -1.60 -0.48 -12.70
CA ILE A 51 -1.40 0.71 -11.84
C ILE A 51 -1.35 0.33 -10.36
N ARG A 52 -1.69 -0.93 -10.03
CA ARG A 52 -1.80 -1.46 -8.68
C ARG A 52 -0.58 -1.09 -7.84
N PRO A 53 -0.71 -0.18 -6.86
CA PRO A 53 0.38 0.20 -6.00
C PRO A 53 0.76 -1.01 -5.16
N LYS A 54 2.06 -1.19 -5.01
CA LYS A 54 2.61 -2.21 -4.11
C LYS A 54 2.06 -1.90 -2.72
N THR A 55 1.56 -2.94 -2.04
CA THR A 55 1.04 -2.82 -0.67
C THR A 55 2.02 -1.98 0.13
N PRO A 56 1.58 -0.91 0.84
CA PRO A 56 2.48 -0.15 1.69
C PRO A 56 3.08 -1.16 2.67
N ARG A 57 4.37 -1.46 2.50
CA ARG A 57 5.12 -2.31 3.41
C ARG A 57 5.08 -1.58 4.74
N GLN A 58 4.19 -2.02 5.64
CA GLN A 58 4.20 -1.66 7.04
C GLN A 58 5.58 -2.05 7.57
N GLY A 59 6.51 -1.09 7.64
CA GLY A 59 7.89 -1.36 7.99
C GLY A 59 8.88 -0.26 7.63
N ALA A 60 8.58 0.56 6.62
CA ALA A 60 9.33 1.79 6.39
C ALA A 60 8.42 2.97 6.73
N SER A 61 8.43 3.38 7.99
CA SER A 61 8.05 4.75 8.32
C SER A 61 9.00 5.65 7.54
N GLU A 62 8.48 6.20 6.46
CA GLU A 62 9.06 7.34 5.77
C GLU A 62 9.08 8.49 6.80
N GLY A 63 10.20 8.66 7.50
CA GLY A 63 10.43 9.83 8.34
C GLY A 63 10.92 9.62 9.77
N ASP A 64 11.13 8.40 10.28
CA ASP A 64 11.77 8.25 11.60
C ASP A 64 13.31 8.36 11.44
N THR A 65 13.77 9.59 11.21
CA THR A 65 15.19 9.93 11.21
C THR A 65 15.60 10.09 12.66
N ARG A 66 16.31 9.10 13.19
CA ARG A 66 16.81 9.12 14.56
C ARG A 66 18.27 9.52 14.58
N VAL A 67 18.67 10.18 15.67
CA VAL A 67 20.07 10.52 15.92
C VAL A 67 20.69 9.41 16.76
N CYS A 68 21.86 8.92 16.38
CA CYS A 68 22.62 7.99 17.21
C CYS A 68 23.14 8.71 18.48
N PRO A 69 22.83 8.24 19.70
CA PRO A 69 23.29 8.88 20.94
C PRO A 69 24.80 8.79 21.14
N TYR A 70 25.46 7.83 20.48
CA TYR A 70 26.91 7.59 20.63
C TYR A 70 27.77 8.42 19.66
N CYS A 71 27.30 8.66 18.43
CA CYS A 71 28.10 9.35 17.40
C CYS A 71 27.46 10.62 16.85
N GLY A 72 26.20 10.91 17.20
CA GLY A 72 25.48 12.09 16.74
C GLY A 72 25.05 12.05 15.26
N LYS A 73 25.32 10.95 14.54
CA LYS A 73 24.93 10.83 13.12
C LYS A 73 23.49 10.36 12.97
N LEU A 74 22.85 10.85 11.91
CA LEU A 74 21.48 10.54 11.54
C LEU A 74 21.40 9.18 10.83
N TYR A 75 20.41 8.39 11.18
CA TYR A 75 20.09 7.14 10.50
C TYR A 75 18.58 7.04 10.26
N GLN A 76 18.22 6.28 9.23
CA GLN A 76 16.83 6.14 8.79
C GLN A 76 16.32 4.74 9.08
N GLY A 77 15.16 4.67 9.74
CA GLY A 77 14.46 3.43 10.04
C GLY A 77 14.98 2.72 11.29
N ARG A 78 14.47 1.49 11.51
CA ARG A 78 14.84 0.66 12.65
C ARG A 78 16.07 -0.17 12.33
N ILE A 79 17.19 0.20 12.93
CA ILE A 79 18.46 -0.52 12.81
C ILE A 79 18.96 -0.89 14.21
N PHE A 80 19.47 -2.11 14.37
CA PHE A 80 20.00 -2.59 15.65
C PHE A 80 21.43 -2.12 15.91
N TYR A 81 22.15 -1.71 14.87
CA TYR A 81 23.53 -1.25 14.95
C TYR A 81 23.72 -0.01 14.09
N CYS A 82 24.42 0.99 14.61
CA CYS A 82 24.72 2.19 13.85
C CYS A 82 25.74 1.88 12.73
N PRO A 83 25.47 2.22 11.45
CA PRO A 83 26.37 1.94 10.33
C PRO A 83 27.66 2.76 10.37
N TYR A 84 27.71 3.81 11.20
CA TYR A 84 28.85 4.72 11.27
C TYR A 84 29.81 4.39 12.41
N CYS A 85 29.28 4.03 13.58
CA CYS A 85 30.11 3.75 14.76
C CYS A 85 30.07 2.29 15.22
N GLY A 86 29.19 1.45 14.65
CA GLY A 86 29.06 0.04 15.01
C GLY A 86 28.42 -0.22 16.37
N GLN A 87 28.03 0.82 17.12
CA GLN A 87 27.37 0.66 18.42
C GLN A 87 25.96 0.12 18.26
N LYS A 88 25.55 -0.71 19.22
CA LYS A 88 24.19 -1.25 19.30
C LYS A 88 23.22 -0.13 19.68
N LEU A 89 22.16 0.01 18.91
CA LEU A 89 21.09 0.97 19.14
C LEU A 89 19.97 0.20 19.84
N ASP A 90 19.93 0.31 21.15
CA ASP A 90 18.89 -0.32 21.96
C ASP A 90 17.60 0.48 21.77
N GLU A 91 16.54 -0.17 21.30
CA GLU A 91 15.19 0.42 21.27
C GLU A 91 14.65 0.49 22.70
N GLU A 92 15.20 1.38 23.53
CA GLU A 92 14.66 1.63 24.86
C GLU A 92 14.13 3.05 25.01
N THR A 93 12.79 3.08 25.07
CA THR A 93 11.86 4.16 25.41
C THR A 93 11.29 4.97 24.24
#